data_AF-I0KWC5-F1
#
_entry.id   AF-I0KWC5-F1
#
_cell.length_a   1.000
_cell.length_b   1.000
_cell.length_c   1.000
_cell.angle_alpha   90.00
_cell.angle_beta   90.00
_cell.angle_gamma   90.00
#
_symmetry.space_group_name_H-M   'P 1'
#
loop_
_entity.id
_entity.type
_entity.pdbx_description
1 polymer ?
#
loop_
_entity_poly.entity_id
_entity_poly.type
_entity_poly.pdbx_seq_one_letter_code
_entity_poly.pdbx_strand_id
1 'polypeptide(L)'
;MSHSVAGEPPSAGRRAAPLTTAVYSAAEWDLLTSLPARVLVAAAAPGAGRPERGVLAGLAGLDAVAAGRGFDSDLVRAVVAAIYARHDGGPAPAERLTDLVDLLVACRAAVRVLAQRADPADSAAYRQWVQSVAARVCRAVPGPGGRLASPADRRFLDRLGGALGLG
;
A
#
# COMPACT_ATOMS: atom_id res chain seq x y z
N MET A 1 -21.58 -55.66 13.94
CA MET A 1 -21.11 -55.31 12.59
C MET A 1 -21.68 -53.93 12.27
N SER A 2 -20.87 -52.87 12.40
CA SER A 2 -20.28 -52.14 11.25
C SER A 2 -21.25 -51.06 10.72
N HIS A 3 -21.00 -49.75 10.64
CA HIS A 3 -19.89 -48.84 10.92
C HIS A 3 -20.44 -47.42 11.19
N SER A 4 -19.67 -46.62 11.95
CA SER A 4 -19.75 -45.15 12.01
C SER A 4 -19.62 -44.50 10.62
N VAL A 5 -20.26 -43.35 10.42
CA VAL A 5 -19.61 -42.14 9.88
C VAL A 5 -20.27 -40.92 10.52
N ALA A 6 -19.52 -40.27 11.41
CA ALA A 6 -19.77 -38.91 11.85
C ALA A 6 -19.34 -37.98 10.72
N GLY A 7 -20.30 -37.22 10.17
CA GLY A 7 -20.03 -36.09 9.29
C GLY A 7 -19.96 -34.82 10.13
N GLU A 8 -18.83 -34.59 10.78
CA GLU A 8 -18.53 -33.28 11.37
C GLU A 8 -18.22 -32.32 10.22
N PRO A 9 -18.86 -31.14 10.12
CA PRO A 9 -18.48 -30.15 9.12
C PRO A 9 -17.07 -29.64 9.43
N PRO A 10 -16.24 -29.35 8.41
CA PRO A 10 -14.91 -28.84 8.64
C PRO A 10 -15.04 -27.50 9.36
N SER A 11 -14.52 -27.44 10.59
CA SER A 11 -14.16 -26.18 11.22
C SER A 11 -13.20 -25.49 10.26
N ALA A 12 -13.72 -24.53 9.50
CA ALA A 12 -12.94 -23.61 8.71
C ALA A 12 -11.89 -23.05 9.66
N GLY A 13 -10.66 -23.54 9.53
CA GLY A 13 -9.55 -23.16 10.38
C GLY A 13 -9.47 -21.65 10.32
N ARG A 14 -9.88 -21.00 11.40
CA ARG A 14 -9.65 -19.58 11.63
C ARG A 14 -8.14 -19.45 11.58
N ARG A 15 -7.59 -19.12 10.40
CA ARG A 15 -6.18 -18.79 10.25
C ARG A 15 -5.95 -17.72 11.29
N ALA A 16 -5.23 -18.07 12.35
CA ALA A 16 -4.82 -17.11 13.34
C ALA A 16 -4.09 -16.02 12.56
N ALA A 17 -4.63 -14.81 12.59
CA ALA A 17 -4.01 -13.69 11.91
C ALA A 17 -2.57 -13.59 12.48
N PRO A 18 -1.54 -13.42 11.64
CA PRO A 18 -0.17 -13.26 12.12
C PRO A 18 -0.14 -12.26 13.28
N LEU A 19 0.68 -12.49 14.31
CA LEU A 19 0.72 -11.65 15.51
C LEU A 19 0.88 -10.16 15.17
N THR A 20 1.60 -9.85 14.10
CA THR A 20 1.78 -8.50 13.56
C THR A 20 0.51 -7.85 13.04
N THR A 21 -0.51 -8.62 12.67
CA THR A 21 -1.81 -8.14 12.17
C THR A 21 -2.89 -8.11 13.24
N ALA A 22 -2.79 -8.97 14.26
CA ALA A 22 -3.79 -9.13 15.32
C ALA A 22 -3.96 -7.87 16.20
N VAL A 23 -2.98 -6.96 16.17
CA VAL A 23 -2.99 -5.68 16.91
C VAL A 23 -3.83 -4.59 16.24
N TYR A 24 -4.31 -4.81 15.01
CA TYR A 24 -5.11 -3.84 14.26
C TYR A 24 -6.59 -4.24 14.24
N SER A 25 -7.47 -3.26 14.41
CA SER A 25 -8.88 -3.42 14.05
C SER A 25 -9.02 -3.60 12.53
N ALA A 26 -10.18 -4.13 12.09
CA ALA A 26 -10.44 -4.32 10.67
C ALA A 26 -10.31 -3.03 9.85
N ALA A 27 -10.75 -1.88 10.40
CA ALA A 27 -10.66 -0.58 9.72
C ALA A 27 -9.22 -0.06 9.64
N GLU A 28 -8.42 -0.24 10.70
CA GLU A 28 -7.00 0.12 10.71
C GLU A 28 -6.21 -0.75 9.71
N TRP A 29 -6.51 -2.05 9.68
CA TRP A 29 -5.88 -2.96 8.73
C TRP A 29 -6.27 -2.66 7.28
N ASP A 30 -7.54 -2.30 7.03
CA ASP A 30 -7.98 -1.86 5.70
C ASP A 30 -7.29 -0.56 5.26
N LEU A 31 -7.10 0.39 6.17
CA LEU A 31 -6.34 1.60 5.91
C LEU A 31 -4.90 1.28 5.49
N LEU A 32 -4.20 0.42 6.25
CA LEU A 32 -2.82 0.05 5.95
C LEU A 32 -2.68 -0.75 4.64
N THR A 33 -3.63 -1.64 4.35
CA THR A 33 -3.57 -2.48 3.15
C THR A 33 -4.03 -1.77 1.88
N SER A 34 -4.87 -0.74 1.98
CA SER A 34 -5.33 0.03 0.80
C SER A 34 -4.42 1.20 0.45
N LEU A 35 -3.62 1.73 1.39
CA LEU A 35 -2.79 2.92 1.18
C LEU A 35 -1.78 2.78 0.03
N PRO A 36 -1.03 1.65 -0.13
CA PRO A 36 -0.05 1.52 -1.20
C PRO A 36 -0.66 1.64 -2.61
N ALA A 37 -1.84 1.03 -2.81
CA ALA A 37 -2.56 1.11 -4.07
C ALA A 37 -3.08 2.53 -4.34
N ARG A 38 -3.63 3.22 -3.32
CA ARG A 38 -4.05 4.63 -3.47
C ARG A 38 -2.88 5.55 -3.82
N VAL A 39 -1.72 5.34 -3.21
CA VAL A 39 -0.48 6.07 -3.52
C VAL A 39 -0.03 5.82 -4.96
N LEU A 40 -0.07 4.57 -5.42
CA LEU A 40 0.22 4.22 -6.81
C LEU A 40 -0.70 4.97 -7.77
N VAL A 41 -2.02 4.90 -7.56
CA VAL A 41 -3.01 5.56 -8.43
C VAL A 41 -2.81 7.07 -8.45
N ALA A 42 -2.63 7.71 -7.28
CA ALA A 42 -2.37 9.15 -7.21
C ALA A 42 -1.03 9.53 -7.85
N ALA A 43 0.00 8.69 -7.71
CA ALA A 43 1.27 8.89 -8.38
C ALA A 43 1.15 8.70 -9.90
N ALA A 44 0.25 7.82 -10.37
CA ALA A 44 -0.01 7.56 -11.78
C ALA A 44 -0.90 8.65 -12.42
N ALA A 45 -1.76 9.30 -11.65
CA ALA A 45 -2.73 10.24 -12.16
C ALA A 45 -2.09 11.42 -12.93
N PRO A 46 -2.65 11.79 -14.11
CA PRO A 46 -2.26 13.01 -14.81
C PRO A 46 -2.67 14.25 -13.99
N GLY A 47 -2.01 15.37 -14.22
CA GLY A 47 -2.32 16.62 -13.53
C GLY A 47 -1.47 17.78 -14.06
N ALA A 48 -1.75 18.99 -13.60
CA ALA A 48 -1.01 20.18 -14.03
C ALA A 48 0.51 20.01 -13.84
N GLY A 49 1.27 20.01 -14.93
CA GLY A 49 2.73 19.82 -14.93
C GLY A 49 3.21 18.38 -14.73
N ARG A 50 2.31 17.38 -14.72
CA ARG A 50 2.64 15.96 -14.73
C ARG A 50 2.29 15.38 -16.11
N PRO A 51 3.21 14.65 -16.77
CA PRO A 51 2.91 14.04 -18.06
C PRO A 51 1.81 12.98 -17.90
N GLU A 52 1.11 12.66 -18.98
CA GLU A 52 0.34 11.43 -19.02
C GLU A 52 1.26 10.25 -18.75
N ARG A 53 0.80 9.36 -17.88
CA ARG A 53 1.55 8.19 -17.47
C ARG A 53 0.97 6.99 -18.17
N GLY A 54 1.77 6.45 -19.09
CA GLY A 54 1.45 5.20 -19.76
C GLY A 54 1.62 3.98 -18.86
N VAL A 55 1.38 2.81 -19.45
CA VAL A 55 1.43 1.48 -18.80
C VAL A 55 2.71 1.27 -17.99
N LEU A 56 3.87 1.75 -18.46
CA LEU A 56 5.16 1.60 -17.78
C LEU A 56 5.18 2.18 -16.36
N ALA A 57 4.50 3.30 -16.13
CA ALA A 57 4.41 3.89 -14.80
C ALA A 57 3.53 3.07 -13.86
N GLY A 58 2.44 2.49 -14.39
CA GLY A 58 1.59 1.55 -13.65
C GLY A 58 2.36 0.30 -13.25
N LEU A 59 3.08 -0.31 -14.20
CA LEU A 59 3.93 -1.49 -13.96
C LEU A 59 5.02 -1.20 -12.92
N ALA A 60 5.71 -0.06 -13.02
CA ALA A 60 6.71 0.34 -12.03
C ALA A 60 6.10 0.51 -10.63
N GLY A 61 4.84 0.95 -10.53
CA GLY A 61 4.11 1.01 -9.27
C GLY A 61 3.77 -0.38 -8.72
N LEU A 62 3.29 -1.28 -9.56
CA LEU A 62 2.96 -2.66 -9.16
C LEU A 62 4.22 -3.41 -8.71
N ASP A 63 5.33 -3.25 -9.43
CA ASP A 63 6.64 -3.79 -9.05
C ASP A 63 7.11 -3.19 -7.71
N ALA A 64 6.84 -1.90 -7.46
CA ALA A 64 7.16 -1.28 -6.19
C ALA A 64 6.35 -1.84 -5.00
N VAL A 65 5.07 -2.15 -5.23
CA VAL A 65 4.21 -2.82 -4.24
C VAL A 65 4.73 -4.24 -4.01
N ALA A 66 5.01 -4.99 -5.07
CA ALA A 66 5.57 -6.34 -5.01
C ALA A 66 6.94 -6.38 -4.30
N ALA A 67 7.77 -5.35 -4.48
CA ALA A 67 9.07 -5.22 -3.81
C ALA A 67 8.96 -5.20 -2.28
N GLY A 68 7.78 -4.88 -1.72
CA GLY A 68 7.53 -4.97 -0.28
C GLY A 68 7.74 -6.38 0.29
N ARG A 69 7.63 -7.44 -0.53
CA ARG A 69 7.94 -8.82 -0.08
C ARG A 69 9.38 -9.01 0.36
N GLY A 70 10.31 -8.20 -0.15
CA GLY A 70 11.73 -8.25 0.17
C GLY A 70 12.15 -7.34 1.32
N PHE A 71 11.23 -6.58 1.93
CA PHE A 71 11.55 -5.73 3.07
C PHE A 71 11.78 -6.56 4.33
N ASP A 72 12.73 -6.14 5.16
CA ASP A 72 12.98 -6.71 6.48
C ASP A 72 12.02 -6.13 7.53
N SER A 73 10.72 -6.28 7.28
CA SER A 73 9.64 -5.85 8.17
C SER A 73 8.49 -6.82 8.04
N ASP A 74 8.11 -7.46 9.15
CA ASP A 74 6.99 -8.40 9.18
C ASP A 74 5.67 -7.70 8.86
N LEU A 75 5.49 -6.46 9.33
CA LEU A 75 4.35 -5.64 8.96
C LEU A 75 4.26 -5.43 7.44
N VAL A 76 5.35 -5.01 6.78
CA VAL A 76 5.34 -4.77 5.33
C VAL A 76 5.03 -6.07 4.57
N ARG A 77 5.67 -7.18 4.94
CA ARG A 77 5.39 -8.49 4.34
C ARG A 77 3.93 -8.92 4.52
N ALA A 78 3.36 -8.72 5.71
CA ALA A 78 1.96 -9.02 6.00
C ALA A 78 0.99 -8.16 5.19
N VAL A 79 1.27 -6.85 5.05
CA VAL A 79 0.46 -5.93 4.24
C VAL A 79 0.46 -6.37 2.78
N VAL A 80 1.63 -6.69 2.21
CA VAL A 80 1.73 -7.17 0.83
C VAL A 80 0.97 -8.47 0.63
N ALA A 81 1.11 -9.44 1.55
CA ALA A 81 0.36 -10.69 1.49
C ALA A 81 -1.16 -10.45 1.49
N ALA A 82 -1.64 -9.52 2.33
CA ALA A 82 -3.06 -9.18 2.40
C ALA A 82 -3.58 -8.45 1.15
N ILE A 83 -2.76 -7.61 0.51
CA ILE A 83 -3.10 -6.98 -0.76
C ILE A 83 -3.39 -8.06 -1.81
N TYR A 84 -2.49 -9.04 -1.96
CA TYR A 84 -2.66 -10.11 -2.95
C TYR A 84 -3.82 -11.05 -2.60
N ALA A 85 -3.99 -11.43 -1.34
CA ALA A 85 -5.10 -12.30 -0.92
C ALA A 85 -6.49 -11.69 -1.16
N ARG A 86 -6.60 -10.34 -1.13
CA ARG A 86 -7.86 -9.63 -1.43
C ARG A 86 -8.26 -9.73 -2.90
N HIS A 87 -7.28 -9.83 -3.79
CA HIS A 87 -7.52 -9.91 -5.23
C HIS A 87 -8.01 -11.29 -5.70
N ASP A 88 -7.90 -12.32 -4.87
CA ASP A 88 -8.29 -13.69 -5.20
C ASP A 88 -9.82 -13.97 -5.09
N GLY A 89 -10.67 -12.99 -4.69
CA GLY A 89 -12.07 -13.33 -4.39
C GLY A 89 -13.13 -12.22 -4.37
N GLY A 90 -12.89 -10.99 -4.84
CA GLY A 90 -13.90 -9.92 -4.78
C GLY A 90 -13.87 -8.94 -5.95
N PRO A 91 -14.99 -8.28 -6.29
CA PRO A 91 -15.03 -7.24 -7.28
C PRO A 91 -14.06 -6.12 -6.89
N ALA A 92 -13.25 -5.65 -7.85
CA ALA A 92 -12.35 -4.52 -7.66
C ALA A 92 -13.17 -3.33 -7.14
N PRO A 93 -12.77 -2.67 -6.02
CA PRO A 93 -13.41 -1.45 -5.58
C PRO A 93 -13.41 -0.47 -6.76
N ALA A 94 -14.57 0.09 -7.10
CA ALA A 94 -14.64 1.18 -8.08
C ALA A 94 -13.57 2.20 -7.69
N GLU A 95 -12.59 2.40 -8.56
CA GLU A 95 -11.47 3.31 -8.36
C GLU A 95 -12.04 4.71 -8.18
N ARG A 96 -12.35 5.07 -6.94
CA ARG A 96 -12.56 6.46 -6.57
C ARG A 96 -11.21 7.11 -6.81
N LEU A 97 -11.18 7.96 -7.84
CA LEU A 97 -10.09 8.89 -8.07
C LEU A 97 -9.75 9.49 -6.71
N THR A 98 -8.61 9.10 -6.14
CA THR A 98 -8.30 9.49 -4.77
C THR A 98 -7.93 10.97 -4.82
N ASP A 99 -8.74 11.83 -4.20
CA ASP A 99 -8.36 13.22 -3.99
C ASP A 99 -7.02 13.22 -3.23
N LEU A 100 -6.06 14.00 -3.71
CA LEU A 100 -4.77 14.16 -3.07
C LEU A 100 -4.92 14.58 -1.61
N VAL A 101 -5.91 15.41 -1.27
CA VAL A 101 -6.18 15.81 0.11
C VAL A 101 -6.55 14.60 0.96
N ASP A 102 -7.49 13.77 0.48
CA ASP A 102 -7.92 12.54 1.17
C ASP A 102 -6.78 11.54 1.31
N LEU A 103 -5.93 11.41 0.28
CA LEU A 103 -4.73 10.58 0.35
C LEU A 103 -3.80 11.04 1.48
N LEU A 104 -3.49 12.34 1.55
CA LEU A 104 -2.60 12.87 2.56
C LEU A 104 -3.21 12.76 3.98
N VAL A 105 -4.53 12.85 4.11
CA VAL A 105 -5.24 12.57 5.36
C VAL A 105 -5.09 11.09 5.74
N ALA A 106 -5.31 10.17 4.78
CA ALA A 106 -5.14 8.74 4.99
C ALA A 106 -3.69 8.37 5.38
N CYS A 107 -2.68 9.00 4.76
CA CYS A 107 -1.29 8.82 5.15
C CYS A 107 -1.05 9.23 6.60
N ARG A 108 -1.53 10.41 7.03
CA ARG A 108 -1.38 10.86 8.43
C ARG A 108 -2.12 9.95 9.41
N ALA A 109 -3.30 9.45 9.02
CA ALA A 109 -4.05 8.50 9.82
C ALA A 109 -3.26 7.18 9.99
N ALA A 110 -2.66 6.67 8.91
CA ALA A 110 -1.82 5.47 8.95
C ALA A 110 -0.60 5.69 9.86
N VAL A 111 0.08 6.84 9.78
CA VAL A 111 1.20 7.16 10.68
C VAL A 111 0.77 7.14 12.15
N ARG A 112 -0.41 7.70 12.48
CA ARG A 112 -0.94 7.68 13.85
C ARG A 112 -1.24 6.26 14.34
N VAL A 113 -1.85 5.43 13.48
CA VAL A 113 -2.12 4.02 13.79
C VAL A 113 -0.82 3.25 14.05
N LEU A 114 0.19 3.44 13.18
CA LEU A 114 1.49 2.79 13.32
C LEU A 114 2.22 3.24 14.59
N ALA A 115 2.19 4.53 14.91
CA ALA A 115 2.81 5.05 16.13
C ALA A 115 2.17 4.48 17.42
N GLN A 116 0.91 4.06 17.36
CA GLN A 116 0.18 3.49 18.51
C GLN A 116 0.32 1.97 18.63
N ARG A 117 0.56 1.26 17.52
CA ARG A 117 0.39 -0.21 17.44
C ARG A 117 1.60 -0.97 16.93
N ALA A 118 2.46 -0.36 16.13
CA ALA A 118 3.66 -0.99 15.58
C ALA A 118 4.89 -0.60 16.39
N ASP A 119 5.92 -1.44 16.38
CA ASP A 119 7.24 -1.01 16.82
C ASP A 119 7.79 0.08 15.87
N PRO A 120 8.75 0.91 16.34
CA PRO A 120 9.28 2.00 15.54
C PRO A 120 9.96 1.57 14.22
N ALA A 121 10.55 0.37 14.16
CA ALA A 121 11.24 -0.12 12.98
C ALA A 121 10.24 -0.54 11.90
N ASP A 122 9.21 -1.30 12.25
CA ASP A 122 8.12 -1.66 11.33
C ASP A 122 7.36 -0.42 10.84
N SER A 123 7.09 0.53 11.74
CA SER A 123 6.49 1.81 11.37
C SER A 123 7.35 2.59 10.36
N ALA A 124 8.67 2.67 10.57
CA ALA A 124 9.57 3.33 9.64
C ALA A 124 9.64 2.59 8.29
N ALA A 125 9.77 1.26 8.30
CA ALA A 125 9.84 0.42 7.11
C ALA A 125 8.57 0.57 6.26
N TYR A 126 7.38 0.53 6.88
CA TYR A 126 6.12 0.74 6.17
C TYR A 126 6.06 2.12 5.50
N ARG A 127 6.39 3.19 6.23
CA ARG A 127 6.33 4.56 5.71
C ARG A 127 7.30 4.75 4.54
N GLN A 128 8.53 4.25 4.68
CA GLN A 128 9.53 4.30 3.62
C GLN A 128 9.10 3.47 2.39
N TRP A 129 8.56 2.28 2.60
CA TRP A 129 8.06 1.43 1.51
C TRP A 129 6.94 2.14 0.74
N VAL A 130 5.94 2.70 1.41
CA VAL A 130 4.85 3.46 0.76
C VAL A 130 5.38 4.65 -0.03
N GLN A 131 6.32 5.44 0.53
CA GLN A 131 6.97 6.53 -0.20
C GLN A 131 7.72 6.01 -1.44
N SER A 132 8.37 4.84 -1.34
CA SER A 132 9.10 4.23 -2.45
C SER A 132 8.20 3.83 -3.62
N VAL A 133 6.94 3.49 -3.37
CA VAL A 133 5.95 3.21 -4.41
C VAL A 133 5.73 4.44 -5.28
N ALA A 134 5.41 5.58 -4.66
CA ALA A 134 5.28 6.84 -5.38
C ALA A 134 6.55 7.23 -6.12
N ALA A 135 7.72 7.08 -5.48
CA ALA A 135 9.00 7.46 -6.07
C ALA A 135 9.31 6.66 -7.35
N ARG A 136 9.01 5.36 -7.38
CA ARG A 136 9.22 4.53 -8.57
C ARG A 136 8.26 4.91 -9.70
N VAL A 137 6.98 5.15 -9.41
CA VAL A 137 6.00 5.63 -10.41
C VAL A 137 6.43 6.97 -11.02
N CYS A 138 6.87 7.92 -10.18
CA CYS A 138 7.33 9.23 -10.65
C CYS A 138 8.60 9.16 -11.49
N ARG A 139 9.46 8.15 -11.30
CA ARG A 139 10.71 7.97 -12.06
C ARG A 139 10.57 7.13 -13.33
N ALA A 140 9.48 6.38 -13.46
CA ALA A 140 9.25 5.47 -14.58
C ALA A 140 9.08 6.20 -15.93
N VAL A 141 8.62 7.45 -15.90
CA VAL A 141 8.49 8.29 -17.09
C VAL A 141 9.31 9.57 -16.84
N PRO A 142 10.43 9.76 -17.57
CA PRO A 142 11.21 10.97 -17.46
C PRO A 142 10.36 12.21 -17.76
N GLY A 143 10.57 13.28 -16.99
CA GLY A 143 9.96 14.57 -17.28
C GLY A 143 10.56 15.22 -18.54
N PRO A 144 9.94 16.32 -19.02
CA PRO A 144 10.48 17.10 -20.13
C PRO A 144 11.96 17.46 -19.90
N GLY A 145 12.81 17.22 -20.90
CA GLY A 145 14.26 17.43 -20.80
C GLY A 145 15.05 16.31 -20.12
N GLY A 146 14.51 15.09 -20.05
CA GLY A 146 15.25 13.91 -19.57
C GLY A 146 15.48 13.86 -18.06
N ARG A 147 14.81 14.72 -17.29
CA ARG A 147 14.91 14.72 -15.82
C ARG A 147 14.14 13.53 -15.25
N LEU A 148 14.75 12.84 -14.26
CA LEU A 148 14.17 11.67 -13.59
C LEU A 148 12.82 11.94 -12.88
N ALA A 149 12.44 13.19 -12.62
CA ALA A 149 11.12 13.56 -12.08
C ALA A 149 10.77 15.01 -12.45
N SER A 150 9.50 15.27 -12.77
CA SER A 150 9.02 16.63 -13.01
C SER A 150 9.02 17.48 -11.72
N PRO A 151 9.00 18.82 -11.79
CA PRO A 151 8.82 19.67 -10.60
C PRO A 151 7.52 19.36 -9.84
N ALA A 152 6.45 18.98 -10.54
CA ALA A 152 5.19 18.57 -9.94
C ALA A 152 5.33 17.24 -9.18
N ASP A 153 6.13 16.30 -9.70
CA ASP A 153 6.42 15.03 -9.03
C ASP A 153 7.22 15.21 -7.75
N ARG A 154 8.20 16.12 -7.77
CA ARG A 154 8.93 16.48 -6.55
C ARG A 154 8.01 17.05 -5.48
N ARG A 155 7.16 18.03 -5.84
CA ARG A 155 6.17 18.58 -4.91
C ARG A 155 5.19 17.53 -4.36
N PHE A 156 4.78 16.57 -5.18
CA PHE A 156 3.95 15.45 -4.74
C PHE A 156 4.69 14.57 -3.74
N LEU A 157 5.93 14.17 -4.05
CA LEU A 157 6.77 13.35 -3.17
C LEU A 157 7.09 14.05 -1.85
N ASP A 158 7.33 15.37 -1.87
CA ASP A 158 7.59 16.16 -0.66
C ASP A 158 6.34 16.21 0.24
N ARG A 159 5.15 16.43 -0.34
CA ARG A 159 3.88 16.42 0.41
C ARG A 159 3.58 15.04 0.98
N LEU A 160 3.81 13.98 0.20
CA LEU A 160 3.63 12.60 0.65
C LEU A 160 4.61 12.26 1.78
N GLY A 161 5.88 12.64 1.63
CA GLY A 161 6.91 12.47 2.66
C GLY A 161 6.56 13.19 3.96
N GLY A 162 6.07 14.43 3.87
CA GLY A 162 5.58 15.18 5.03
C GLY A 162 4.37 14.52 5.70
N ALA A 163 3.41 13.99 4.92
CA ALA A 163 2.26 13.27 5.47
C ALA A 163 2.63 11.91 6.08
N LEU A 164 3.70 11.28 5.59
CA LEU A 164 4.29 10.07 6.14
C LEU A 164 5.30 10.34 7.26
N GLY A 165 5.60 11.59 7.61
CA GLY A 165 6.57 11.94 8.64
C GLY A 165 8.00 11.47 8.31
N LEU A 166 8.40 11.61 7.05
CA LEU A 166 9.73 11.24 6.51
C LEU A 166 10.59 12.47 6.15
N GLY A 167 10.11 13.69 6.43
CA GLY A 167 10.76 14.96 6.10
C GLY A 167 10.98 15.83 7.31
#